data_AF-A0A1Q8ZD91-F1
#
_entry.id   AF-A0A1Q8ZD91-F1
#
_cell.length_a   1.000
_cell.length_b   1.000
_cell.length_c   1.000
_cell.angle_alpha   90.00
_cell.angle_beta   90.00
_cell.angle_gamma   90.00
#
_symmetry.space_group_name_H-M   'P 1'
#
loop_
_entity.id
_entity.type
_entity.pdbx_description
1 polymer ?
#
loop_
_entity_poly.entity_id
_entity_poly.type
_entity_poly.pdbx_seq_one_letter_code
_entity_poly.pdbx_strand_id
1 'polypeptide(L)'
;MAAINFYSIDDLASLLGGAIPAVGVDAYLVKVGAYSAHAGDRILASLGANWTLTLPASPEEGDFVEIETMKSNFLLTIARNGNLLNGQSRDGLLRGGNHRVLIYSGAVSGWYCAPNVINLSYLKTVTASGWSPTPGHLSYATDGNIATATDLGSPPNDNVRCRFVVDLGVISSGTFTATVVTDQGGGGFQLGIEHSPNGSSWTQLTEDIIAVTKNSYVFSAAVNNRYISFYAVQLSGDARLGIQEFELL
;
A
#
# COMPACT_ATOMS: atom_id res chain seq x y z
N MET A 1 18.55 -61.52 -17.62
CA MET A 1 17.73 -60.32 -17.33
C MET A 1 18.00 -59.94 -15.88
N ALA A 2 18.66 -58.81 -15.61
CA ALA A 2 18.87 -58.35 -14.24
C ALA A 2 17.53 -57.85 -13.67
N ALA A 3 17.16 -58.33 -12.48
CA ALA A 3 15.95 -57.88 -11.81
C ALA A 3 16.13 -56.43 -11.34
N ILE A 4 15.20 -55.55 -11.72
CA ILE A 4 15.09 -54.21 -11.16
C ILE A 4 14.36 -54.37 -9.83
N ASN A 5 15.09 -54.19 -8.72
CA ASN A 5 14.47 -54.14 -7.40
C ASN A 5 13.82 -52.76 -7.22
N PHE A 6 12.50 -52.74 -7.10
CA PHE A 6 11.77 -51.56 -6.65
C PHE A 6 11.81 -51.54 -5.12
N TYR A 7 12.60 -50.64 -4.55
CA TYR A 7 12.60 -50.40 -3.11
C TYR A 7 11.33 -49.66 -2.71
N SER A 8 10.74 -50.05 -1.58
CA SER A 8 9.62 -49.29 -1.01
C SER A 8 10.11 -47.92 -0.54
N ILE A 9 9.20 -46.96 -0.40
CA ILE A 9 9.56 -45.62 0.09
C ILE A 9 10.14 -45.68 1.52
N ASP A 10 9.74 -46.69 2.28
CA ASP A 10 10.23 -46.98 3.63
C ASP A 10 11.68 -47.51 3.61
N ASP A 11 12.06 -48.27 2.57
CA ASP A 11 13.43 -48.77 2.41
C ASP A 11 14.42 -47.63 2.10
N LEU A 12 13.96 -46.56 1.42
CA LEU A 12 14.75 -45.36 1.12
C LEU A 12 15.12 -44.57 2.38
N ALA A 13 14.22 -44.51 3.37
CA ALA A 13 14.47 -43.85 4.65
C ALA A 13 15.60 -44.54 5.43
N SER A 14 15.68 -45.87 5.35
CA SER A 14 16.75 -46.63 6.00
C SER A 14 18.12 -46.42 5.33
N LEU A 15 18.14 -46.20 4.01
CA LEU A 15 19.37 -45.99 3.23
C LEU A 15 20.03 -44.63 3.50
N LEU A 16 19.24 -43.62 3.88
CA LEU A 16 19.70 -42.25 4.13
C LEU A 16 20.02 -41.96 5.61
N GLY A 17 19.93 -42.95 6.50
CA GLY A 17 20.38 -42.83 7.89
C GLY A 17 19.47 -41.98 8.79
N GLY A 18 18.20 -41.82 8.45
CA GLY A 18 17.23 -41.05 9.24
C GLY A 18 15.90 -40.91 8.52
N ALA A 19 14.91 -40.30 9.18
CA ALA A 19 13.69 -39.90 8.50
C ALA A 19 14.09 -39.14 7.22
N ILE A 20 13.53 -39.53 6.07
CA ILE A 20 13.60 -38.68 4.89
C ILE A 20 13.10 -37.32 5.38
N PRO A 21 13.94 -36.26 5.39
CA PRO A 21 13.44 -34.95 5.77
C PRO A 21 12.22 -34.76 4.89
N ALA A 22 11.04 -34.61 5.51
CA ALA A 22 9.82 -34.34 4.78
C ALA A 22 10.21 -33.32 3.73
N VAL A 23 10.07 -33.66 2.45
CA VAL A 23 10.39 -32.75 1.36
C VAL A 23 9.47 -31.57 1.61
N GLY A 24 10.01 -30.57 2.29
CA GLY A 24 9.31 -29.43 2.84
C GLY A 24 9.09 -28.47 1.72
N VAL A 25 8.27 -28.87 0.76
CA VAL A 25 7.78 -27.99 -0.27
C VAL A 25 6.64 -27.18 0.33
N ASP A 26 6.93 -25.89 0.57
CA ASP A 26 5.93 -24.82 0.47
C ASP A 26 4.84 -24.72 1.55
N ALA A 27 5.07 -25.23 2.77
CA ALA A 27 4.12 -25.02 3.86
C ALA A 27 4.24 -23.63 4.50
N TYR A 28 3.11 -22.95 4.67
CA TYR A 28 3.04 -21.68 5.39
C TYR A 28 3.19 -21.86 6.91
N LEU A 29 4.08 -21.10 7.53
CA LEU A 29 4.23 -20.94 8.97
C LEU A 29 3.07 -20.10 9.52
N VAL A 30 2.19 -20.70 10.31
CA VAL A 30 1.09 -19.96 10.94
C VAL A 30 1.60 -19.20 12.17
N LYS A 31 1.42 -17.88 12.20
CA LYS A 31 1.85 -17.00 13.31
C LYS A 31 0.71 -16.11 13.81
N VAL A 32 0.58 -16.03 15.14
CA VAL A 32 -0.50 -15.34 15.87
C VAL A 32 -0.02 -14.17 16.75
N GLY A 33 1.29 -13.89 16.72
CA GLY A 33 1.94 -12.88 17.54
C GLY A 33 3.33 -12.55 17.02
N ALA A 34 4.07 -11.73 17.76
CA ALA A 34 5.38 -11.24 17.34
C ALA A 34 6.31 -12.39 16.88
N TYR A 35 6.96 -12.18 15.74
CA TYR A 35 7.80 -13.20 15.12
C TYR A 35 8.97 -12.55 14.37
N SER A 36 10.15 -13.17 14.45
CA SER A 36 11.32 -12.80 13.65
C SER A 36 11.43 -13.77 12.48
N ALA A 37 11.25 -13.27 11.27
CA ALA A 37 11.34 -14.05 10.05
C ALA A 37 12.79 -14.43 9.73
N HIS A 38 12.94 -15.58 9.10
CA HIS A 38 14.16 -16.00 8.41
C HIS A 38 13.97 -15.84 6.90
N ALA A 39 15.08 -15.77 6.16
CA ALA A 39 15.05 -15.83 4.70
C ALA A 39 14.41 -17.16 4.24
N GLY A 40 13.50 -17.09 3.29
CA GLY A 40 12.73 -18.21 2.77
C GLY A 40 11.41 -18.48 3.51
N ASP A 41 11.13 -17.80 4.62
CA ASP A 41 9.89 -18.01 5.36
C ASP A 41 8.66 -17.65 4.51
N ARG A 42 7.66 -18.54 4.51
CA ARG A 42 6.29 -18.25 4.07
C ARG A 42 5.39 -18.22 5.28
N ILE A 43 4.71 -17.11 5.54
CA ILE A 43 4.07 -16.83 6.82
C ILE A 43 2.58 -16.60 6.61
N LEU A 44 1.76 -17.40 7.28
CA LEU A 44 0.33 -17.13 7.40
C LEU A 44 0.14 -16.36 8.71
N ALA A 45 0.11 -15.05 8.59
CA ALA A 45 -0.16 -14.14 9.69
C ALA A 45 -1.66 -14.16 10.00
N SER A 46 -2.04 -14.99 10.98
CA SER A 46 -3.42 -15.35 11.27
C SER A 46 -3.73 -15.17 12.76
N LEU A 47 -5.00 -14.90 13.08
CA LEU A 47 -5.58 -14.99 14.44
C LEU A 47 -4.81 -14.29 15.56
N GLY A 48 -4.95 -12.96 15.68
CA GLY A 48 -4.43 -12.21 16.84
C GLY A 48 -4.75 -10.72 16.77
N ALA A 49 -4.43 -10.01 17.87
CA ALA A 49 -4.31 -8.56 17.88
C ALA A 49 -3.20 -8.11 16.91
N ASN A 50 -3.09 -6.80 16.64
CA ASN A 50 -1.97 -6.27 15.85
C ASN A 50 -0.63 -6.70 16.45
N TRP A 51 0.28 -7.17 15.62
CA TRP A 51 1.61 -7.62 16.05
C TRP A 51 2.68 -7.26 15.02
N THR A 52 3.94 -7.45 15.41
CA THR A 52 5.10 -7.07 14.61
C THR A 52 5.83 -8.30 14.09
N LEU A 53 5.95 -8.37 12.76
CA LEU A 53 6.86 -9.27 12.06
C LEU A 53 8.18 -8.55 11.85
N THR A 54 9.27 -9.05 12.43
CA THR A 54 10.61 -8.51 12.24
C THR A 54 11.31 -9.24 11.10
N LEU A 55 11.73 -8.50 10.07
CA LEU A 55 12.48 -9.05 8.93
C LEU A 55 13.91 -9.43 9.34
N PRO A 56 14.62 -10.26 8.55
CA PRO A 56 16.04 -10.51 8.78
C PRO A 56 16.88 -9.22 8.83
N ALA A 57 17.80 -9.15 9.79
CA ALA A 57 18.72 -8.02 9.97
C ALA A 57 19.89 -8.05 8.97
N SER A 58 20.31 -9.24 8.55
CA SER A 58 21.45 -9.45 7.64
C SER A 58 21.04 -10.28 6.41
N PRO A 59 20.12 -9.80 5.57
CA PRO A 59 19.73 -10.49 4.36
C PRO A 59 20.78 -10.37 3.25
N GLU A 60 20.78 -11.35 2.36
CA GLU A 60 21.52 -11.34 1.10
C GLU A 60 20.61 -10.98 -0.08
N GLU A 61 21.17 -10.42 -1.15
CA GLU A 61 20.38 -10.09 -2.34
C GLU A 61 19.69 -11.33 -2.92
N GLY A 62 18.37 -11.26 -3.09
CA GLY A 62 17.54 -12.37 -3.53
C GLY A 62 16.85 -13.15 -2.39
N ASP A 63 17.21 -12.90 -1.12
CA ASP A 63 16.46 -13.45 0.01
C ASP A 63 15.01 -12.97 -0.03
N PHE A 64 14.07 -13.84 0.34
CA PHE A 64 12.65 -13.50 0.35
C PHE A 64 11.97 -13.82 1.68
N VAL A 65 10.86 -13.11 1.94
CA VAL A 65 9.87 -13.45 2.96
C VAL A 65 8.49 -13.26 2.34
N GLU A 66 7.68 -14.32 2.36
CA GLU A 66 6.31 -14.30 1.87
C GLU A 66 5.33 -14.23 3.05
N ILE A 67 4.32 -13.37 2.91
CA ILE A 67 3.38 -13.08 3.98
C ILE A 67 1.96 -13.10 3.40
N GLU A 68 1.11 -13.91 3.99
CA GLU A 68 -0.32 -13.93 3.74
C GLU A 68 -1.08 -13.58 5.03
N THR A 69 -2.11 -12.76 4.90
CA THR A 69 -2.93 -12.29 6.02
C THR A 69 -4.39 -12.58 5.72
N MET A 70 -5.15 -13.12 6.70
CA MET A 70 -6.47 -13.70 6.42
C MET A 70 -7.68 -12.83 6.80
N LYS A 71 -7.56 -11.88 7.75
CA LYS A 71 -8.70 -11.14 8.30
C LYS A 71 -8.68 -9.65 7.96
N SER A 72 -9.75 -9.09 7.40
CA SER A 72 -9.82 -7.67 7.00
C SER A 72 -9.53 -6.65 8.12
N ASN A 73 -9.82 -6.95 9.39
CA ASN A 73 -9.63 -6.04 10.53
C ASN A 73 -8.31 -6.26 11.30
N PHE A 74 -7.28 -6.78 10.64
CA PHE A 74 -5.96 -7.05 11.21
C PHE A 74 -4.92 -6.10 10.60
N LEU A 75 -4.00 -5.58 11.41
CA LEU A 75 -2.87 -4.79 10.92
C LEU A 75 -1.56 -5.40 11.41
N LEU A 76 -0.75 -5.87 10.47
CA LEU A 76 0.59 -6.38 10.72
C LEU A 76 1.61 -5.26 10.55
N THR A 77 2.47 -5.06 11.56
CA THR A 77 3.65 -4.21 11.41
C THR A 77 4.80 -5.03 10.85
N ILE A 78 5.39 -4.60 9.75
CA ILE A 78 6.59 -5.22 9.17
C ILE A 78 7.79 -4.38 9.63
N ALA A 79 8.46 -4.84 10.67
CA ALA A 79 9.66 -4.21 11.20
C ALA A 79 10.88 -4.51 10.32
N ARG A 80 11.52 -3.45 9.85
CA ARG A 80 12.62 -3.51 8.86
C ARG A 80 13.95 -4.06 9.40
N ASN A 81 14.08 -4.16 10.72
CA ASN A 81 15.25 -4.68 11.43
C ASN A 81 16.58 -4.08 10.97
N GLY A 82 16.63 -2.76 10.82
CA GLY A 82 17.83 -2.02 10.42
C GLY A 82 17.97 -1.77 8.91
N ASN A 83 17.39 -2.62 8.07
CA ASN A 83 17.37 -2.43 6.61
C ASN A 83 16.33 -1.39 6.17
N LEU A 84 16.40 -0.96 4.91
CA LEU A 84 15.33 -0.17 4.29
C LEU A 84 14.16 -1.07 3.90
N LEU A 85 12.98 -0.49 3.78
CA LEU A 85 11.80 -1.12 3.21
C LEU A 85 11.29 -0.24 2.06
N ASN A 86 11.32 -0.75 0.83
CA ASN A 86 11.03 0.04 -0.39
C ASN A 86 11.81 1.38 -0.44
N GLY A 87 13.08 1.36 -0.04
CA GLY A 87 13.95 2.55 0.03
C GLY A 87 13.64 3.51 1.18
N GLN A 88 12.74 3.15 2.11
CA GLN A 88 12.34 3.99 3.23
C GLN A 88 12.93 3.49 4.56
N SER A 89 13.30 4.42 5.42
CA SER A 89 13.81 4.16 6.78
C SER A 89 12.69 4.03 7.83
N ARG A 90 11.57 3.42 7.45
CA ARG A 90 10.37 3.24 8.29
C ARG A 90 9.78 1.84 8.11
N ASP A 91 9.15 1.35 9.16
CA ASP A 91 8.44 0.07 9.14
C ASP A 91 7.23 0.09 8.20
N GLY A 92 6.88 -1.09 7.69
CA GLY A 92 5.73 -1.30 6.82
C GLY A 92 4.48 -1.64 7.61
N LEU A 93 3.32 -1.44 6.99
CA LEU A 93 2.03 -1.87 7.50
C LEU A 93 1.33 -2.72 6.46
N LEU A 94 0.94 -3.93 6.83
CA LEU A 94 0.19 -4.85 5.99
C LEU A 94 -1.18 -5.12 6.60
N ARG A 95 -2.22 -4.68 5.90
CA ARG A 95 -3.62 -4.93 6.29
C ARG A 95 -3.96 -6.38 6.05
N GLY A 96 -4.83 -6.92 6.88
CA GLY A 96 -5.27 -8.28 6.72
C GLY A 96 -6.15 -8.49 5.49
N GLY A 97 -6.15 -9.70 4.94
CA GLY A 97 -6.71 -10.00 3.62
C GLY A 97 -5.76 -9.71 2.46
N ASN A 98 -4.49 -9.43 2.74
CA ASN A 98 -3.45 -9.19 1.74
C ASN A 98 -2.39 -10.28 1.72
N HIS A 99 -1.79 -10.45 0.54
CA HIS A 99 -0.61 -11.27 0.29
C HIS A 99 0.54 -10.41 -0.24
N ARG A 100 1.76 -10.62 0.24
CA ARG A 100 2.96 -9.89 -0.17
C ARG A 100 4.18 -10.82 -0.18
N VAL A 101 5.07 -10.60 -1.14
CA VAL A 101 6.41 -11.18 -1.18
C VAL A 101 7.42 -10.04 -1.10
N LEU A 102 8.25 -10.06 -0.07
CA LEU A 102 9.36 -9.14 0.10
C LEU A 102 10.62 -9.85 -0.39
N ILE A 103 11.40 -9.19 -1.25
CA ILE A 103 12.67 -9.67 -1.76
C ILE A 103 13.72 -8.63 -1.39
N TYR A 104 14.81 -9.03 -0.73
CA TYR A 104 15.89 -8.12 -0.45
C TYR A 104 16.69 -7.82 -1.72
N SER A 105 16.81 -6.55 -2.07
CA SER A 105 17.44 -6.10 -3.33
C SER A 105 18.67 -5.22 -3.09
N GLY A 106 19.30 -5.35 -1.92
CA GLY A 106 20.50 -4.59 -1.56
C GLY A 106 20.21 -3.30 -0.81
N ALA A 107 21.27 -2.61 -0.36
CA ALA A 107 21.19 -1.53 0.62
C ALA A 107 20.40 -0.28 0.18
N VAL A 108 20.24 -0.05 -1.13
CA VAL A 108 19.56 1.14 -1.67
C VAL A 108 18.04 1.07 -1.48
N SER A 109 17.45 -0.09 -1.74
CA SER A 109 16.00 -0.30 -1.62
C SER A 109 15.64 -1.17 -0.41
N GLY A 110 16.60 -1.93 0.11
CA GLY A 110 16.45 -2.88 1.19
C GLY A 110 15.49 -4.01 0.82
N TRP A 111 14.56 -4.31 1.72
CA TRP A 111 13.44 -5.20 1.45
C TRP A 111 12.49 -4.54 0.46
N TYR A 112 12.45 -5.07 -0.75
CA TYR A 112 11.59 -4.61 -1.81
C TYR A 112 10.37 -5.52 -1.91
N CYS A 113 9.19 -4.94 -1.74
CA CYS A 113 7.95 -5.61 -2.09
C CYS A 113 7.52 -5.07 -3.43
N ALA A 114 7.67 -5.87 -4.50
CA ALA A 114 7.03 -5.53 -5.76
C ALA A 114 5.52 -5.41 -5.48
N PRO A 115 4.89 -4.32 -5.89
CA PRO A 115 3.45 -4.29 -5.88
C PRO A 115 2.89 -5.30 -6.86
N ASN A 116 1.77 -5.92 -6.51
CA ASN A 116 0.81 -6.20 -7.57
C ASN A 116 0.02 -4.94 -7.97
N VAL A 117 -0.03 -3.89 -7.13
CA VAL A 117 -0.15 -2.45 -7.50
C VAL A 117 0.43 -1.57 -6.36
N ILE A 118 1.40 -0.65 -6.59
CA ILE A 118 2.02 0.14 -5.48
C ILE A 118 1.06 1.30 -5.33
N ASN A 119 0.43 1.41 -4.16
CA ASN A 119 -0.22 2.65 -3.81
C ASN A 119 0.85 3.67 -3.38
N LEU A 120 1.30 4.51 -4.31
CA LEU A 120 2.31 5.55 -4.13
C LEU A 120 1.88 6.65 -3.16
N SER A 121 0.58 6.85 -2.95
CA SER A 121 0.09 7.82 -1.97
C SER A 121 0.07 7.28 -0.54
N TYR A 122 0.27 5.98 -0.33
CA TYR A 122 0.17 5.36 0.99
C TYR A 122 1.13 5.97 2.03
N LEU A 123 0.56 6.44 3.15
CA LEU A 123 1.25 7.10 4.27
C LEU A 123 2.16 8.26 3.85
N LYS A 124 1.82 8.92 2.74
CA LYS A 124 2.48 10.15 2.30
C LYS A 124 1.95 11.35 3.05
N THR A 125 2.78 12.40 3.06
CA THR A 125 2.38 13.69 3.63
C THR A 125 1.27 14.27 2.77
N VAL A 126 0.20 14.67 3.44
CA VAL A 126 -0.97 15.28 2.82
C VAL A 126 -1.12 16.71 3.32
N THR A 127 -1.44 17.62 2.41
CA THR A 127 -1.84 18.99 2.75
C THR A 127 -3.15 19.33 2.05
N ALA A 128 -3.95 20.19 2.66
CA ALA A 128 -5.15 20.72 2.05
C ALA A 128 -5.03 22.24 1.94
N SER A 129 -5.45 22.80 0.80
CA SER A 129 -5.51 24.25 0.58
C SER A 129 -6.87 24.66 0.03
N GLY A 130 -7.35 25.84 0.43
CA GLY A 130 -8.71 26.28 0.14
C GLY A 130 -9.80 25.56 0.95
N TRP A 131 -9.40 24.66 1.86
CA TRP A 131 -10.28 23.88 2.72
C TRP A 131 -10.05 24.23 4.19
N SER A 132 -11.06 24.03 5.02
CA SER A 132 -10.94 24.06 6.49
C SER A 132 -11.16 22.66 7.05
N PRO A 133 -10.21 21.72 6.85
CA PRO A 133 -10.38 20.34 7.27
C PRO A 133 -10.45 20.22 8.80
N THR A 134 -11.11 19.17 9.27
CA THR A 134 -11.06 18.82 10.70
C THR A 134 -9.59 18.53 11.09
N PRO A 135 -9.04 19.16 12.14
CA PRO A 135 -7.64 18.98 12.52
C PRO A 135 -7.28 17.50 12.73
N GLY A 136 -6.16 17.05 12.14
CA GLY A 136 -5.62 15.70 12.33
C GLY A 136 -6.18 14.62 11.39
N HIS A 137 -7.11 14.94 10.49
CA HIS A 137 -7.79 13.93 9.68
C HIS A 137 -7.21 13.75 8.26
N LEU A 138 -6.35 14.66 7.77
CA LEU A 138 -5.85 14.63 6.38
C LEU A 138 -5.10 13.35 5.99
N SER A 139 -4.47 12.70 6.96
CA SER A 139 -3.71 11.46 6.73
C SER A 139 -4.61 10.23 6.55
N TYR A 140 -5.91 10.30 6.86
CA TYR A 140 -6.82 9.17 6.71
C TYR A 140 -7.09 8.83 5.24
N ALA A 141 -7.04 9.82 4.36
CA ALA A 141 -7.19 9.58 2.93
C ALA A 141 -6.03 8.78 2.32
N THR A 142 -4.89 8.62 3.01
CA THR A 142 -3.74 7.85 2.52
C THR A 142 -3.29 6.73 3.45
N ASP A 143 -4.02 6.45 4.52
CA ASP A 143 -3.68 5.37 5.47
C ASP A 143 -4.26 4.00 5.05
N GLY A 144 -4.99 3.96 3.93
CA GLY A 144 -5.68 2.79 3.36
C GLY A 144 -6.97 2.41 4.09
N ASN A 145 -7.45 3.23 5.04
CA ASN A 145 -8.58 2.91 5.91
C ASN A 145 -9.89 3.47 5.36
N ILE A 146 -10.57 2.67 4.53
CA ILE A 146 -11.88 3.02 3.97
C ILE A 146 -12.99 3.24 5.01
N ALA A 147 -12.77 2.85 6.28
CA ALA A 147 -13.74 3.09 7.36
C ALA A 147 -13.61 4.49 7.99
N THR A 148 -12.54 5.23 7.68
CA THR A 148 -12.32 6.58 8.19
C THR A 148 -12.26 7.58 7.05
N ALA A 149 -13.08 8.63 7.15
CA ALA A 149 -13.11 9.70 6.19
C ALA A 149 -12.25 10.89 6.63
N THR A 150 -11.46 11.40 5.70
CA THR A 150 -10.93 12.75 5.78
C THR A 150 -12.04 13.72 5.41
N ASP A 151 -12.64 14.36 6.40
CA ASP A 151 -13.52 15.50 6.18
C ASP A 151 -12.69 16.72 5.78
N LEU A 152 -12.71 17.09 4.49
CA LEU A 152 -12.03 18.28 4.00
C LEU A 152 -12.76 19.58 4.37
N GLY A 153 -14.00 19.46 4.89
CA GLY A 153 -14.85 20.61 5.19
C GLY A 153 -15.58 21.14 3.96
N SER A 154 -15.96 22.41 4.02
CA SER A 154 -16.55 23.17 2.91
C SER A 154 -15.51 24.16 2.35
N PRO A 155 -15.57 24.49 1.05
CA PRO A 155 -14.81 25.61 0.51
C PRO A 155 -15.27 26.93 1.15
N PRO A 156 -14.43 27.98 1.14
CA PRO A 156 -14.80 29.30 1.62
C PRO A 156 -15.81 30.02 0.71
N ASN A 157 -15.94 29.59 -0.55
CA ASN A 157 -16.79 30.21 -1.57
C ASN A 157 -16.99 29.28 -2.78
N ASP A 158 -18.08 29.52 -3.50
CA ASP A 158 -18.35 28.89 -4.79
C ASP A 158 -17.29 29.28 -5.85
N ASN A 159 -17.06 28.37 -6.79
CA ASN A 159 -16.15 28.47 -7.91
C ASN A 159 -14.67 28.66 -7.55
N VAL A 160 -14.28 28.32 -6.32
CA VAL A 160 -12.87 28.28 -5.93
C VAL A 160 -12.33 26.87 -5.91
N ARG A 161 -11.17 26.71 -6.55
CA ARG A 161 -10.44 25.45 -6.62
C ARG A 161 -9.72 25.19 -5.31
N CYS A 162 -10.19 24.17 -4.60
CA CYS A 162 -9.61 23.70 -3.36
C CYS A 162 -8.89 22.38 -3.63
N ARG A 163 -7.75 22.16 -2.95
CA ARG A 163 -6.83 21.06 -3.27
C ARG A 163 -6.55 20.19 -2.06
N PHE A 164 -6.50 18.89 -2.32
CA PHE A 164 -5.90 17.87 -1.47
C PHE A 164 -4.63 17.39 -2.16
N VAL A 165 -3.47 17.68 -1.57
CA VAL A 165 -2.16 17.46 -2.17
C VAL A 165 -1.42 16.36 -1.43
N VAL A 166 -0.95 15.37 -2.18
CA VAL A 166 -0.07 14.31 -1.71
C VAL A 166 1.36 14.61 -2.17
N ASP A 167 2.30 14.77 -1.23
CA ASP A 167 3.74 14.79 -1.53
C ASP A 167 4.27 13.36 -1.58
N LEU A 168 4.62 12.89 -2.78
CA LEU A 168 5.17 11.55 -2.99
C LEU A 168 6.58 11.42 -2.39
N GLY A 169 7.24 12.54 -2.03
CA GLY A 169 8.57 12.59 -1.42
C GLY A 169 9.72 12.32 -2.39
N VAL A 170 9.41 11.78 -3.57
CA VAL A 170 10.33 11.51 -4.66
C VAL A 170 9.70 11.96 -5.98
N ILE A 171 10.54 12.25 -6.96
CA ILE A 171 10.07 12.45 -8.33
C ILE A 171 9.72 11.08 -8.90
N SER A 172 8.45 10.85 -9.20
CA SER A 172 7.96 9.67 -9.90
C SER A 172 7.60 10.01 -11.35
N SER A 173 7.99 9.18 -12.30
CA SER A 173 7.57 9.23 -13.70
C SER A 173 6.88 7.92 -14.09
N GLY A 174 5.81 7.97 -14.88
CA GLY A 174 5.08 6.75 -15.27
C GLY A 174 3.63 6.99 -15.68
N THR A 175 2.89 5.90 -15.90
CA THR A 175 1.43 5.94 -15.96
C THR A 175 0.91 5.64 -14.57
N PHE A 176 -0.12 6.38 -14.13
CA PHE A 176 -0.70 6.19 -12.81
C PHE A 176 -2.22 6.06 -12.92
N THR A 177 -2.82 5.34 -11.99
CA THR A 177 -4.26 5.37 -11.80
C THR A 177 -4.54 6.01 -10.45
N ALA A 178 -5.23 7.16 -10.42
CA ALA A 178 -5.73 7.69 -9.16
C ALA A 178 -7.15 7.20 -8.92
N THR A 179 -7.38 6.54 -7.80
CA THR A 179 -8.73 6.26 -7.32
C THR A 179 -9.02 7.16 -6.13
N VAL A 180 -10.13 7.88 -6.20
CA VAL A 180 -10.61 8.74 -5.12
C VAL A 180 -11.98 8.24 -4.68
N VAL A 181 -12.05 7.81 -3.44
CA VAL A 181 -13.30 7.44 -2.79
C VAL A 181 -13.75 8.66 -1.97
N THR A 182 -14.82 9.30 -2.42
CA THR A 182 -15.42 10.44 -1.71
C THR A 182 -16.66 10.01 -0.94
N ASP A 183 -16.87 10.60 0.24
CA ASP A 183 -18.06 10.38 1.04
C ASP A 183 -18.72 11.68 1.48
N GLN A 184 -20.06 11.71 1.33
CA GLN A 184 -20.95 12.86 1.58
C GLN A 184 -20.58 14.14 0.76
N GLY A 185 -21.50 14.98 0.31
CA GLY A 185 -22.95 14.89 0.16
C GLY A 185 -23.41 15.83 -0.97
N GLY A 186 -24.36 15.35 -1.80
CA GLY A 186 -25.05 16.14 -2.82
C GLY A 186 -24.20 16.52 -4.05
N GLY A 187 -24.82 16.50 -5.24
CA GLY A 187 -24.20 17.10 -6.43
C GLY A 187 -23.87 18.57 -6.20
N GLY A 188 -22.84 19.09 -6.89
CA GLY A 188 -22.40 20.48 -6.72
C GLY A 188 -20.90 20.67 -6.71
N PHE A 189 -20.10 19.65 -7.00
CA PHE A 189 -18.66 19.78 -7.19
C PHE A 189 -18.25 19.34 -8.60
N GLN A 190 -17.30 20.07 -9.16
CA GLN A 190 -16.46 19.63 -10.26
C GLN A 190 -15.15 19.11 -9.66
N LEU A 191 -14.78 17.88 -10.01
CA LEU A 191 -13.61 17.19 -9.47
C LEU A 191 -12.57 17.00 -10.56
N GLY A 192 -11.32 16.90 -10.17
CA GLY A 192 -10.28 16.52 -11.11
C GLY A 192 -8.96 16.18 -10.46
N ILE A 193 -8.03 15.70 -11.27
CA ILE A 193 -6.67 15.40 -10.86
C ILE A 193 -5.72 16.34 -11.58
N GLU A 194 -4.73 16.81 -10.86
CA GLU A 194 -3.65 17.63 -11.37
C GLU A 194 -2.33 17.21 -10.73
N HIS A 195 -1.22 17.56 -11.36
CA HIS A 195 0.13 17.23 -10.87
C HIS A 195 1.03 18.46 -10.82
N SER A 196 2.06 18.38 -9.99
CA SER A 196 3.10 19.40 -9.92
C SER A 196 4.48 18.79 -9.61
N PRO A 197 5.55 19.24 -10.29
CA PRO A 197 6.91 18.90 -9.90
C PRO A 197 7.38 19.67 -8.65
N ASN A 198 6.81 20.84 -8.38
CA ASN A 198 7.33 21.81 -7.41
C ASN A 198 6.32 22.28 -6.34
N GLY A 199 5.05 21.92 -6.48
CA GLY A 199 3.96 22.30 -5.57
C GLY A 199 3.35 23.69 -5.85
N SER A 200 3.91 24.43 -6.81
CA SER A 200 3.51 25.82 -7.13
C SER A 200 2.87 25.97 -8.51
N SER A 201 3.27 25.12 -9.47
CA SER A 201 2.73 25.13 -10.83
C SER A 201 2.00 23.81 -11.10
N TRP A 202 0.71 23.91 -11.38
CA TRP A 202 -0.18 22.75 -11.49
C TRP A 202 -0.65 22.54 -12.92
N THR A 203 -0.56 21.30 -13.39
CA THR A 203 -1.07 20.89 -14.70
C THR A 203 -2.24 19.93 -14.50
N GLN A 204 -3.38 20.26 -15.08
CA GLN A 204 -4.59 19.44 -15.01
C GLN A 204 -4.46 18.21 -15.90
N LEU A 205 -4.83 17.05 -15.35
CA LEU A 205 -4.82 15.75 -16.06
C LEU A 205 -6.22 15.34 -16.47
N THR A 206 -7.19 15.50 -15.58
CA THR A 206 -8.59 15.15 -15.80
C THR A 206 -9.49 16.15 -15.12
N GLU A 207 -10.73 16.21 -15.61
CA GLU A 207 -11.81 16.99 -15.01
C GLU A 207 -13.12 16.30 -15.30
N ASP A 208 -13.93 16.13 -14.26
CA ASP A 208 -15.22 15.49 -14.35
C ASP A 208 -16.22 16.16 -13.41
N ILE A 209 -17.47 16.23 -13.84
CA ILE A 209 -18.57 16.82 -13.08
C ILE A 209 -19.35 15.65 -12.51
N ILE A 210 -19.15 15.28 -11.25
CA ILE A 210 -19.75 14.06 -10.69
C ILE A 210 -20.49 14.31 -9.37
N ALA A 211 -21.67 13.71 -9.30
CA ALA A 211 -22.47 13.49 -8.11
C ALA A 211 -22.30 12.03 -7.59
N VAL A 212 -21.34 11.82 -6.68
CA VAL A 212 -21.22 10.74 -5.63
C VAL A 212 -21.22 9.27 -6.14
N THR A 213 -20.30 8.34 -5.82
CA THR A 213 -19.83 7.84 -4.49
C THR A 213 -18.47 7.10 -4.57
N LYS A 214 -17.83 7.03 -5.74
CA LYS A 214 -16.47 6.50 -5.92
C LYS A 214 -16.03 6.83 -7.34
N ASN A 215 -14.91 7.53 -7.50
CA ASN A 215 -14.42 7.92 -8.82
C ASN A 215 -13.01 7.38 -9.03
N SER A 216 -12.82 6.61 -10.10
CA SER A 216 -11.51 6.15 -10.53
C SER A 216 -11.13 6.92 -11.78
N TYR A 217 -10.00 7.62 -11.70
CA TYR A 217 -9.40 8.38 -12.79
C TYR A 217 -8.13 7.67 -13.26
N VAL A 218 -8.11 7.24 -14.52
CA VAL A 218 -6.91 6.68 -15.15
C VAL A 218 -6.22 7.79 -15.93
N PHE A 219 -4.92 8.02 -15.68
CA PHE A 219 -4.16 9.01 -16.43
C PHE A 219 -2.71 8.59 -16.68
N SER A 220 -2.23 8.81 -17.88
CA SER A 220 -0.80 8.71 -18.17
C SER A 220 -0.15 10.07 -17.94
N ALA A 221 0.58 10.24 -16.85
CA ALA A 221 1.37 11.44 -16.60
C ALA A 221 2.87 11.08 -16.73
N ALA A 222 3.40 11.13 -17.96
CA ALA A 222 4.80 10.83 -18.28
C ALA A 222 5.83 11.86 -17.70
N VAL A 223 5.48 12.54 -16.62
CA VAL A 223 6.15 13.74 -16.14
C VAL A 223 6.72 13.50 -14.75
N ASN A 224 7.87 14.12 -14.47
CA ASN A 224 8.56 14.13 -13.18
C ASN A 224 7.68 14.75 -12.08
N ASN A 225 6.83 13.94 -11.46
CA ASN A 225 5.83 14.41 -10.51
C ASN A 225 6.28 14.11 -9.09
N ARG A 226 6.34 15.16 -8.27
CA ARG A 226 6.51 15.01 -6.83
C ARG A 226 5.18 15.14 -6.09
N TYR A 227 4.30 15.99 -6.61
CA TYR A 227 3.00 16.26 -6.00
C TYR A 227 1.89 15.84 -6.95
N ILE A 228 0.92 15.11 -6.40
CA ILE A 228 -0.36 14.83 -7.05
C ILE A 228 -1.44 15.46 -6.21
N SER A 229 -2.40 16.11 -6.87
CA SER A 229 -3.51 16.78 -6.21
C SER A 229 -4.83 16.25 -6.76
N PHE A 230 -5.73 15.92 -5.85
CA PHE A 230 -7.15 15.89 -6.11
C PHE A 230 -7.68 17.30 -5.83
N TYR A 231 -8.36 17.89 -6.81
CA TYR A 231 -9.00 19.18 -6.63
C TYR A 231 -10.51 19.06 -6.74
N ALA A 232 -11.21 19.94 -6.02
CA ALA A 232 -12.63 20.17 -6.21
C ALA A 232 -12.90 21.67 -6.38
N VAL A 233 -13.90 21.97 -7.20
CA VAL A 233 -14.48 23.30 -7.35
C VAL A 233 -15.96 23.15 -7.01
N GLN A 234 -16.42 23.86 -5.99
CA GLN A 234 -17.84 23.89 -5.69
C GLN A 234 -18.57 24.76 -6.72
N LEU A 235 -19.55 24.21 -7.39
CA LEU A 235 -20.34 24.89 -8.40
C LEU A 235 -21.56 25.59 -7.79
N SER A 236 -22.07 25.08 -6.68
CA SER A 236 -23.21 25.66 -5.95
C SER A 236 -23.43 25.02 -4.57
N GLY A 237 -23.93 25.81 -3.62
CA GLY A 237 -24.53 25.33 -2.37
C GLY A 237 -23.59 25.42 -1.15
N ASP A 238 -23.89 24.67 -0.09
CA ASP A 238 -23.01 24.49 1.08
C ASP A 238 -22.73 23.00 1.27
N ALA A 239 -22.08 22.41 0.28
CA ALA A 239 -21.75 20.99 0.30
C ALA A 239 -20.40 20.78 1.00
N ARG A 240 -20.27 19.67 1.73
CA ARG A 240 -19.01 19.22 2.33
C ARG A 240 -18.47 18.07 1.52
N LEU A 241 -17.14 17.99 1.42
CA LEU A 241 -16.48 16.92 0.70
C LEU A 241 -15.63 16.09 1.67
N GLY A 242 -15.95 14.81 1.80
CA GLY A 242 -15.10 13.83 2.45
C GLY A 242 -14.28 13.02 1.44
N ILE A 243 -13.07 12.65 1.82
CA ILE A 243 -12.24 11.66 1.12
C ILE A 243 -11.97 10.50 2.07
N GLN A 244 -12.52 9.33 1.78
CA GLN A 244 -12.22 8.10 2.50
C GLN A 244 -10.87 7.54 2.08
N GLU A 245 -10.55 7.61 0.80
CA GLU A 245 -9.32 7.03 0.28
C GLU A 245 -8.88 7.72 -1.01
N PHE A 246 -7.57 7.95 -1.10
CA PHE A 246 -6.86 8.42 -2.28
C PHE A 246 -5.73 7.43 -2.56
N GLU A 247 -5.88 6.65 -3.62
CA GLU A 247 -4.88 5.68 -4.07
C GLU A 247 -4.22 6.15 -5.35
N LEU A 248 -2.89 6.04 -5.42
CA LEU A 248 -2.13 6.30 -6.64
C LEU A 248 -1.39 5.03 -7.04
N LEU A 249 -1.89 4.36 -8.06
CA LEU A 249 -1.53 3.02 -8.50
C LEU A 249 -0.64 3.02 -9.74
#